data_AF-A0A9E0TGZ8-F1
#
_entry.id   AF-A0A9E0TGZ8-F1
#
_cell.length_a   1.000
_cell.length_b   1.000
_cell.length_c   1.000
_cell.angle_alpha   90.00
_cell.angle_beta   90.00
_cell.angle_gamma   90.00
#
_symmetry.space_group_name_H-M   'P 1'
#
loop_
_entity.id
_entity.type
_entity.pdbx_description
1 polymer ?
#
loop_
_entity_poly.entity_id
_entity_poly.type
_entity_poly.pdbx_seq_one_letter_code
_entity_poly.pdbx_strand_id
1 'polypeptide(L)'
;MHSIEKIRWEEDYRVQRDGAGRPRLRLALARIQGTGAGMEPPPDAVRRGAWYEYVPADQPQGALRLTRSPYTADFELCPAGQPCRPMGAWLPSDGGITLLWACERVGHR
;
A
#
# COMPACT_ATOMS: atom_id res chain seq x y z
N MET A 1 -27.03 -6.52 12.89
CA MET A 1 -25.91 -7.27 12.30
C MET A 1 -25.15 -6.32 11.39
N HIS A 2 -24.01 -5.79 11.83
CA HIS A 2 -23.11 -5.02 10.95
C HIS A 2 -21.93 -5.93 10.60
N SER A 3 -22.01 -6.54 9.42
CA SER A 3 -20.88 -7.24 8.81
C SER A 3 -20.00 -6.17 8.18
N ILE A 4 -18.80 -5.95 8.72
CA ILE A 4 -17.81 -5.11 8.03
C ILE A 4 -17.29 -5.98 6.89
N GLU A 5 -17.73 -5.68 5.67
CA GLU A 5 -17.25 -6.37 4.47
C GLU A 5 -15.73 -6.28 4.41
N LYS A 6 -15.04 -7.42 4.37
CA LYS A 6 -13.59 -7.50 4.23
C LYS A 6 -13.23 -7.32 2.77
N ILE A 7 -13.18 -6.07 2.31
CA ILE A 7 -12.80 -5.75 0.94
C ILE A 7 -11.29 -5.82 0.82
N ARG A 8 -10.78 -6.65 -0.09
CA ARG A 8 -9.35 -6.72 -0.38
C ARG A 8 -8.94 -5.48 -1.19
N TRP A 9 -7.88 -4.83 -0.72
CA TRP A 9 -7.18 -3.75 -1.39
C TRP A 9 -5.73 -4.18 -1.63
N GLU A 10 -5.20 -3.92 -2.82
CA GLU A 10 -3.80 -4.13 -3.16
C GLU A 10 -3.19 -2.94 -3.86
N GLU A 11 -1.91 -2.68 -3.57
CA GLU A 11 -1.16 -1.56 -4.13
C GLU A 11 0.22 -2.03 -4.59
N ASP A 12 0.50 -1.82 -5.86
CA ASP A 12 1.80 -2.10 -6.44
C ASP A 12 2.63 -0.81 -6.44
N TYR A 13 3.71 -0.79 -5.68
CA TYR A 13 4.62 0.35 -5.60
C TYR A 13 5.93 0.11 -6.35
N ARG A 14 6.49 1.18 -6.92
CA ARG A 14 7.82 1.20 -7.54
C ARG A 14 8.70 2.27 -6.90
N VAL A 15 9.99 1.99 -6.80
CA VAL A 15 10.98 2.99 -6.40
C VAL A 15 11.41 3.79 -7.64
N GLN A 16 11.28 5.10 -7.59
CA GLN A 16 11.70 6.04 -8.64
C GLN A 16 12.54 7.16 -8.03
N ARG A 17 13.35 7.86 -8.82
CA ARG A 17 14.10 9.03 -8.35
C ARG A 17 13.33 10.32 -8.66
N ASP A 18 13.27 11.26 -7.72
CA ASP A 18 12.76 12.60 -7.97
C ASP A 18 13.75 13.47 -8.75
N GLY A 19 13.36 14.70 -9.11
CA GLY A 19 14.23 15.63 -9.85
C GLY A 19 15.53 16.01 -9.12
N ALA A 20 15.62 15.78 -7.81
CA ALA A 20 16.83 15.96 -7.01
C ALA A 20 17.60 14.64 -6.81
N GLY A 21 17.23 13.58 -7.53
CA GLY A 21 17.85 12.26 -7.47
C GLY A 21 17.46 11.43 -6.25
N ARG A 22 16.58 11.89 -5.36
CA ARG A 22 16.21 11.15 -4.13
C ARG A 22 15.23 10.03 -4.45
N PRO A 23 15.36 8.83 -3.85
CA PRO A 23 14.39 7.78 -4.07
C PRO A 23 13.02 8.15 -3.49
N ARG A 24 11.97 7.73 -4.19
CA ARG A 24 10.55 7.93 -3.90
C ARG A 24 9.81 6.62 -4.16
N LEU A 25 8.89 6.31 -3.26
CA LEU A 25 7.92 5.25 -3.49
C LEU A 25 6.77 5.85 -4.31
N ARG A 26 6.46 5.24 -5.45
CA ARG A 26 5.41 5.70 -6.38
C ARG A 26 4.42 4.58 -6.60
N LEU A 27 3.14 4.89 -6.43
CA LEU A 27 2.06 3.94 -6.65
C LEU A 27 1.90 3.74 -8.16
N ALA A 28 2.09 2.49 -8.60
CA ALA A 28 2.00 2.13 -10.01
C ALA A 28 0.61 1.59 -10.36
N LEU A 29 -0.07 0.93 -9.41
CA LEU A 29 -1.41 0.38 -9.58
C LEU A 29 -2.07 0.19 -8.21
N ALA A 30 -3.33 0.61 -8.09
CA ALA A 30 -4.21 0.23 -7.00
C ALA A 30 -5.31 -0.70 -7.53
N ARG A 31 -5.66 -1.71 -6.74
CA ARG A 31 -6.72 -2.68 -7.05
C ARG A 31 -7.61 -2.85 -5.83
N ILE A 32 -8.92 -2.83 -6.02
CA ILE A 32 -9.90 -3.09 -4.97
C ILE A 32 -11.05 -4.00 -5.42
N GLN A 33 -11.46 -4.97 -4.59
CA GLN A 33 -12.49 -5.97 -4.95
C GLN A 33 -13.95 -5.55 -4.69
N GLY A 34 -14.20 -4.33 -4.24
CA GLY A 34 -15.55 -3.90 -3.87
C GLY A 34 -15.60 -2.43 -3.48
N THR A 35 -16.78 -2.01 -3.03
CA THR A 35 -17.05 -0.66 -2.50
C THR A 35 -17.38 -0.81 -1.02
N GLY A 36 -16.69 -0.08 -0.17
CA GLY A 36 -16.97 -0.05 1.26
C GLY A 36 -16.57 1.31 1.81
N ALA A 37 -17.03 1.64 3.01
CA ALA A 37 -16.85 2.99 3.56
C ALA A 37 -15.39 3.47 3.51
N GLY A 38 -15.13 4.49 2.68
CA GLY A 38 -13.78 5.07 2.51
C GLY A 38 -12.89 4.28 1.55
N MET A 39 -13.45 3.31 0.85
CA MET A 39 -12.80 2.40 -0.08
C MET A 39 -13.58 2.37 -1.42
N GLU A 40 -14.23 3.48 -1.78
CA GLU A 40 -14.86 3.61 -3.10
C GLU A 40 -13.78 3.78 -4.18
N PRO A 41 -13.81 2.99 -5.27
CA PRO A 41 -12.97 3.21 -6.43
C PRO A 41 -13.25 4.59 -7.03
N PRO A 42 -12.23 5.28 -7.57
CA PRO A 42 -12.46 6.56 -8.25
C PRO A 42 -13.22 6.37 -9.58
N PRO A 43 -13.85 7.43 -10.13
CA PRO A 43 -14.68 7.32 -11.34
C PRO A 43 -13.95 6.83 -12.59
N ASP A 44 -12.62 6.99 -12.63
CA ASP A 44 -11.74 6.55 -13.72
C ASP A 44 -11.23 5.11 -13.54
N ALA A 45 -11.65 4.41 -12.48
CA ALA A 45 -11.27 3.02 -12.25
C ALA A 45 -11.86 2.08 -13.31
N VAL A 46 -11.01 1.18 -13.81
CA VAL A 46 -11.39 0.20 -14.82
C VAL A 46 -11.72 -1.12 -14.14
N ARG A 47 -12.92 -1.65 -14.40
CA ARG A 47 -13.33 -2.95 -13.87
C ARG A 47 -12.68 -4.10 -14.64
N ARG A 48 -11.91 -4.93 -13.94
CA ARG A 48 -11.24 -6.16 -14.43
C ARG A 48 -11.69 -7.35 -13.59
N GLY A 49 -12.74 -8.03 -14.04
CA GLY A 49 -13.33 -9.15 -13.30
C GLY A 49 -13.93 -8.69 -11.98
N ALA A 50 -13.39 -9.19 -10.86
CA ALA A 50 -13.80 -8.78 -9.50
C ALA A 50 -13.08 -7.52 -9.01
N TRP A 51 -12.08 -7.01 -9.73
CA TRP A 51 -11.26 -5.88 -9.30
C TRP A 51 -11.63 -4.59 -10.02
N TYR A 52 -11.57 -3.48 -9.31
CA TYR A 52 -11.45 -2.13 -9.88
C TYR A 52 -9.99 -1.72 -9.82
N GLU A 53 -9.41 -1.40 -10.97
CA GLU A 53 -8.01 -1.04 -11.11
C GLU A 53 -7.88 0.44 -11.50
N TYR A 54 -6.98 1.16 -10.84
CA TYR A 54 -6.74 2.57 -11.12
C TYR A 54 -5.33 2.98 -10.72
N VAL A 55 -4.89 4.13 -11.22
CA VAL A 55 -3.64 4.77 -10.81
C VAL A 55 -3.98 6.15 -10.26
N PRO A 56 -3.81 6.39 -8.95
CA PRO A 56 -4.13 7.70 -8.37
C PRO A 56 -3.34 8.83 -9.04
N ALA A 57 -4.06 9.85 -9.48
CA ALA A 57 -3.48 11.05 -10.08
C ALA A 57 -2.70 11.88 -9.05
N ASP A 58 -3.25 12.03 -7.84
CA ASP A 58 -2.55 12.66 -6.71
C ASP A 58 -1.90 11.58 -5.85
N GLN A 59 -0.57 11.53 -5.87
CA GLN A 59 0.19 10.56 -5.09
C GLN A 59 0.90 11.28 -3.94
N PRO A 60 0.77 10.79 -2.69
CA PRO A 60 1.44 11.38 -1.56
C PRO A 60 2.96 11.43 -1.80
N GLN A 61 3.53 12.63 -1.73
CA GLN A 61 4.96 12.85 -1.91
C GLN A 61 5.68 12.63 -0.57
N GLY A 62 5.89 11.37 -0.19
CA GLY A 62 6.52 11.09 1.10
C GLY A 62 6.47 9.62 1.51
N ALA A 63 6.46 9.40 2.82
CA ALA A 63 6.25 8.08 3.39
C ALA A 63 4.79 7.66 3.24
N LEU A 64 4.58 6.42 2.81
CA LEU A 64 3.30 5.73 2.92
C LEU A 64 2.97 5.53 4.40
N ARG A 65 1.75 5.87 4.78
CA ARG A 65 1.25 5.77 6.16
C ARG A 65 0.36 4.55 6.28
N LEU A 66 0.82 3.53 7.00
CA LEU A 66 0.14 2.26 7.19
C LEU A 66 -0.41 2.19 8.62
N THR A 67 -1.71 2.41 8.79
CA THR A 67 -2.38 2.37 10.10
C THR A 67 -2.63 0.92 10.53
N ARG A 68 -1.83 0.38 11.43
CA ARG A 68 -1.80 -1.04 11.81
C ARG A 68 -2.66 -1.32 13.03
N SER A 69 -3.97 -1.16 12.87
CA SER A 69 -4.95 -1.41 13.93
C SER A 69 -4.97 -2.88 14.37
N PRO A 70 -5.06 -3.18 15.69
CA PRO A 70 -5.27 -4.55 16.16
C PRO A 70 -6.67 -5.10 15.86
N TYR A 71 -7.61 -4.26 15.40
CA TYR A 71 -8.99 -4.65 15.14
C TYR A 71 -9.22 -5.20 13.72
N THR A 72 -8.23 -5.09 12.83
CA THR A 72 -8.28 -5.59 11.45
C THR A 72 -7.07 -6.49 11.18
N ALA A 73 -7.11 -7.23 10.07
CA ALA A 73 -5.90 -7.91 9.61
C ALA A 73 -4.77 -6.89 9.35
N ASP A 74 -3.54 -7.29 9.62
CA ASP A 74 -2.35 -6.49 9.34
C ASP A 74 -2.09 -6.40 7.82
N PHE A 75 -1.25 -5.46 7.41
CA PHE A 75 -0.80 -5.39 6.02
C PHE A 75 0.17 -6.53 5.70
N GLU A 76 0.20 -6.92 4.43
CA GLU A 76 1.20 -7.83 3.88
C GLU A 76 2.16 -7.03 2.99
N LEU A 77 3.46 -7.28 3.13
CA LEU A 77 4.47 -6.76 2.22
C LEU A 77 4.94 -7.88 1.29
N CYS A 78 4.92 -7.59 0.00
CA CYS A 78 5.30 -8.51 -1.08
C CYS A 78 6.50 -7.94 -1.86
N PRO A 79 7.75 -8.10 -1.39
CA PRO A 79 8.91 -7.66 -2.15
C PRO A 79 9.01 -8.39 -3.48
N ALA A 80 9.52 -7.71 -4.51
CA ALA A 80 9.67 -8.31 -5.83
C ALA A 80 10.49 -9.61 -5.77
N GLY A 81 9.92 -10.70 -6.29
CA GLY A 81 10.54 -12.03 -6.30
C GLY A 81 10.52 -12.76 -4.95
N GLN A 82 9.81 -12.24 -3.94
CA GLN A 82 9.68 -12.87 -2.62
C GLN A 82 8.19 -13.09 -2.29
N PRO A 83 7.86 -14.12 -1.47
CA PRO A 83 6.49 -14.30 -1.01
C PRO A 83 6.04 -13.12 -0.13
N CYS A 84 4.75 -12.83 -0.20
CA CYS A 84 4.11 -11.89 0.72
C CYS A 84 4.24 -12.38 2.17
N ARG A 85 4.56 -11.46 3.08
CA ARG A 85 4.63 -11.73 4.52
C ARG A 85 3.92 -10.63 5.30
N PRO A 86 3.24 -10.95 6.42
CA PRO A 86 2.61 -9.94 7.27
C PRO A 86 3.68 -8.95 7.76
N MET A 87 3.31 -7.67 7.91
CA MET A 87 4.22 -6.63 8.36
C MET A 87 4.88 -6.95 9.70
N GLY A 88 4.19 -7.65 10.59
CA GLY A 88 4.72 -8.13 11.88
C GLY A 88 5.98 -9.00 11.76
N ALA A 89 6.20 -9.65 10.61
CA ALA A 89 7.41 -10.43 10.36
C ALA A 89 8.66 -9.58 10.04
N TRP A 90 8.46 -8.28 9.76
CA TRP A 90 9.51 -7.31 9.43
C TRP A 90 9.68 -6.26 10.53
N LEU A 91 8.55 -5.81 11.10
CA LEU A 91 8.52 -4.79 12.14
C LEU A 91 7.33 -5.06 13.10
N PRO A 92 7.56 -5.22 14.40
CA PRO A 92 6.50 -5.30 15.40
C PRO A 92 5.53 -4.11 15.30
N SER A 93 4.24 -4.34 15.54
CA SER A 93 3.26 -3.26 15.60
C SER A 93 3.14 -2.72 17.03
N ASP A 94 3.06 -1.41 17.17
CA ASP A 94 2.66 -0.71 18.40
C ASP A 94 1.15 -0.33 18.37
N GLY A 95 0.40 -0.79 17.36
CA GLY A 95 -0.99 -0.42 17.13
C GLY A 95 -1.18 0.96 16.46
N GLY A 96 -0.09 1.65 16.12
CA GLY A 96 -0.07 2.98 15.54
C GLY A 96 0.08 3.00 14.02
N ILE A 97 0.79 4.02 13.53
CA ILE A 97 1.06 4.22 12.10
C ILE A 97 2.49 3.80 11.81
N THR A 98 2.67 2.80 10.95
CA THR A 98 3.98 2.51 10.36
C THR A 98 4.20 3.39 9.14
N LEU A 99 5.34 4.05 9.09
CA LEU A 99 5.79 4.81 7.93
C LEU A 99 6.67 3.95 7.05
N LEU A 100 6.34 3.85 5.77
CA LEU A 100 7.13 3.14 4.77
C LEU A 100 7.60 4.14 3.71
N TRP A 101 8.91 4.25 3.49
CA TRP A 101 9.48 5.13 2.47
C TRP A 101 10.63 4.44 1.74
N ALA A 102 10.86 4.87 0.50
CA ALA A 102 12.04 4.45 -0.25
C ALA A 102 13.29 5.12 0.33
N CYS A 103 14.32 4.34 0.61
CA CYS A 103 15.61 4.81 1.08
C CYS A 103 16.73 4.31 0.16
N GLU A 104 17.89 4.96 0.22
CA GLU A 104 19.09 4.42 -0.40
C GLU A 104 19.74 3.44 0.58
N ARG A 105 20.24 2.33 0.06
CA ARG A 105 21.07 1.43 0.85
C ARG A 105 22.41 2.11 1.05
N VAL A 106 22.55 2.83 2.16
CA VAL A 106 23.85 3.32 2.61
C VAL A 106 24.65 2.08 2.99
N GLY A 107 25.63 1.73 2.17
CA GLY A 107 26.50 0.59 2.45
C GLY A 107 27.27 0.84 3.74
N HIS A 108 26.95 0.10 4.80
CA HIS A 108 27.95 -0.13 5.84
C HIS A 108 29.02 -1.04 5.22
N ARG A 109 30.18 -0.45 4.92
CA ARG A 109 31.42 -1.22 4.89
C ARG A 109 31.81 -1.57 6.32
#